data_AF-A0A0F2QFI6-F1
#
_entry.id   AF-A0A0F2QFI6-F1
#
_cell.length_a   1.000
_cell.length_b   1.000
_cell.length_c   1.000
_cell.angle_alpha   90.00
_cell.angle_beta   90.00
_cell.angle_gamma   90.00
#
_symmetry.space_group_name_H-M   'P 1'
#
loop_
_entity.id
_entity.type
_entity.pdbx_description
1 polymer ?
#
loop_
_entity_poly.entity_id
_entity_poly.type
_entity_poly.pdbx_seq_one_letter_code
_entity_poly.pdbx_strand_id
1 'polypeptide(L)'
;MDNKPNFLRLRIIQIAALVVGVTVFAVSLWLMGQFRKPELAPIVMAVAFAGISFSGLFYFGALLLEGSLQKYILSDDTVIKGDNVEMVTTTASSGDPEIDKWIGTYAFTRNLFGMSLVPIVILIGLYFFA
;
A
#
# COMPACT_ATOMS: atom_id res chain seq x y z
N MET A 1 -23.07 2.58 20.43
CA MET A 1 -23.08 2.84 18.99
C MET A 1 -22.44 4.20 18.79
N ASP A 2 -21.18 4.25 18.32
CA ASP A 2 -20.54 5.39 17.63
C ASP A 2 -19.04 5.11 17.54
N ASN A 3 -18.67 4.23 16.62
CA ASN A 3 -17.28 3.90 16.34
C ASN A 3 -17.04 3.98 14.83
N LYS A 4 -17.58 5.03 14.20
CA LYS A 4 -17.36 5.33 12.79
C LYS A 4 -15.94 5.91 12.62
N PRO A 5 -15.20 5.50 11.58
CA PRO A 5 -13.88 6.06 11.30
C PRO A 5 -13.95 7.57 11.09
N ASN A 6 -12.91 8.32 11.50
CA ASN A 6 -12.86 9.74 11.20
C ASN A 6 -12.41 9.95 9.74
N PHE A 7 -13.37 10.14 8.84
CA PHE A 7 -13.10 10.30 7.41
C PHE A 7 -12.22 11.51 7.08
N LEU A 8 -12.30 12.59 7.84
CA LEU A 8 -11.45 13.76 7.63
C LEU A 8 -9.98 13.40 7.86
N ARG A 9 -9.69 12.66 8.95
CA ARG A 9 -8.35 12.20 9.26
C ARG A 9 -7.85 11.17 8.25
N LEU A 10 -8.67 10.20 7.87
CA LEU A 10 -8.35 9.23 6.80
C LEU A 10 -7.99 9.94 5.50
N ARG A 11 -8.72 11.00 5.15
CA ARG A 11 -8.44 11.81 3.97
C ARG A 11 -7.14 12.60 4.09
N ILE A 12 -6.84 13.18 5.25
CA ILE A 12 -5.55 13.85 5.49
C ILE A 12 -4.41 12.84 5.35
N ILE A 13 -4.54 11.64 5.92
CA ILE A 13 -3.55 10.56 5.81
C ILE A 13 -3.36 10.14 4.36
N GLN A 14 -4.46 9.99 3.60
CA GLN A 14 -4.41 9.68 2.17
C GLN A 14 -3.66 10.74 1.37
N ILE A 15 -3.97 12.03 1.61
CA ILE A 15 -3.29 13.14 0.92
C ILE A 15 -1.81 13.16 1.30
N ALA A 16 -1.48 13.00 2.58
CA ALA A 16 -0.09 12.95 3.02
C ALA A 16 0.67 11.78 2.38
N ALA A 17 0.08 10.58 2.35
CA ALA A 17 0.65 9.41 1.69
C ALA A 17 0.84 9.64 0.18
N LEU A 18 -0.13 10.26 -0.48
CA LEU A 18 -0.05 10.58 -1.90
C LEU A 18 1.08 11.57 -2.20
N VAL A 19 1.18 12.64 -1.40
CA VAL A 19 2.27 13.63 -1.51
C VAL A 19 3.62 12.95 -1.35
N VAL A 20 3.79 12.11 -0.32
CA VAL A 20 5.03 11.36 -0.10
C VAL A 20 5.34 10.45 -1.28
N GLY A 21 4.36 9.69 -1.79
CA GLY A 21 4.54 8.83 -2.97
C GLY A 21 5.00 9.61 -4.21
N VAL A 22 4.37 10.75 -4.50
CA VAL A 22 4.76 11.63 -5.61
C VAL A 22 6.16 12.22 -5.40
N THR A 23 6.50 12.64 -4.19
CA THR A 23 7.84 13.13 -3.86
C THR A 23 8.88 12.04 -4.06
N VAL A 24 8.65 10.83 -3.57
CA VAL A 24 9.55 9.69 -3.75
C VAL A 24 9.71 9.37 -5.23
N PHE A 25 8.64 9.39 -6.02
CA PHE A 25 8.71 9.19 -7.46
C PHE A 25 9.62 10.22 -8.15
N ALA A 26 9.34 11.52 -7.92
CA ALA A 26 10.08 12.61 -8.55
C ALA A 26 11.57 12.62 -8.13
N VAL A 27 11.86 12.41 -6.85
CA VAL A 27 13.21 12.34 -6.32
C VAL A 27 13.94 11.11 -6.88
N SER A 28 13.27 9.95 -6.97
CA SER A 28 13.86 8.74 -7.54
C SER A 28 14.25 8.93 -9.01
N LEU A 29 13.38 9.53 -9.82
CA LEU A 29 13.69 9.86 -11.22
C LEU A 29 14.86 10.84 -11.33
N TRP A 30 14.93 11.82 -10.42
CA TRP A 30 16.02 12.79 -10.39
C TRP A 30 17.36 12.13 -10.04
N LEU A 31 17.41 11.34 -8.97
CA LEU A 31 18.61 10.64 -8.51
C LEU A 31 19.12 9.62 -9.53
N MET A 32 18.21 8.96 -10.26
CA MET A 32 18.55 8.01 -11.31
C MET A 32 18.81 8.69 -12.68
N GLY A 33 18.84 10.02 -12.76
CA GLY A 33 19.18 10.75 -13.99
C GLY A 33 18.14 10.62 -15.13
N GLN A 34 16.93 10.16 -14.81
CA GLN A 34 15.92 9.77 -15.81
C GLN A 34 15.36 10.96 -16.59
N PHE A 35 15.48 12.17 -16.07
CA PHE A 35 15.14 13.39 -16.81
C PHE A 35 16.10 13.71 -17.97
N ARG A 36 17.31 13.15 -17.97
CA ARG A 36 18.31 13.37 -19.03
C ARG A 36 18.39 12.19 -19.99
N LYS A 37 18.33 10.96 -19.45
CA LYS A 37 18.37 9.71 -20.21
C LYS A 37 17.31 8.75 -19.66
N PRO A 38 16.09 8.78 -20.22
CA PRO A 38 15.02 7.91 -19.74
C PRO A 38 15.31 6.46 -20.14
N GLU A 39 15.32 5.58 -19.14
CA GLU A 39 15.50 4.15 -19.24
C GLU A 39 14.34 3.45 -18.52
N LEU A 40 13.87 2.35 -19.09
CA LEU A 40 12.67 1.69 -18.60
C LEU A 40 12.85 1.13 -17.17
N ALA A 41 13.97 0.47 -16.90
CA ALA A 41 14.19 -0.20 -15.61
C ALA A 41 14.19 0.78 -14.41
N PRO A 42 14.92 1.91 -14.45
CA PRO A 42 14.84 2.94 -13.40
C PRO A 42 13.44 3.55 -13.21
N ILE A 43 12.68 3.72 -14.29
CA ILE A 43 11.30 4.22 -14.21
C ILE A 43 10.42 3.22 -13.48
N VAL A 44 10.52 1.93 -13.82
CA VAL A 44 9.78 0.85 -13.13
C VAL A 44 10.16 0.80 -11.65
N MET A 45 11.45 0.92 -11.31
CA MET A 45 11.90 1.00 -9.93
C MET A 45 11.33 2.22 -9.19
N ALA A 46 11.32 3.41 -9.83
CA ALA A 46 10.75 4.61 -9.25
C ALA A 46 9.24 4.47 -8.96
N VAL A 47 8.49 3.82 -9.86
CA VAL A 47 7.06 3.50 -9.64
C VAL A 47 6.91 2.55 -8.45
N ALA A 48 7.74 1.51 -8.37
CA ALA A 48 7.71 0.57 -7.24
C ALA A 48 7.99 1.28 -5.91
N PHE A 49 9.05 2.10 -5.82
CA PHE A 49 9.38 2.86 -4.61
C PHE A 49 8.28 3.83 -4.20
N ALA A 50 7.67 4.52 -5.16
CA ALA A 50 6.54 5.40 -4.92
C ALA A 50 5.32 4.61 -4.39
N GLY A 51 5.01 3.46 -5.00
CA GLY A 51 3.94 2.57 -4.58
C GLY A 51 4.14 2.02 -3.17
N ILE A 52 5.35 1.57 -2.83
CA ILE A 52 5.73 1.11 -1.48
C ILE A 52 5.54 2.24 -0.47
N SER A 53 6.06 3.43 -0.78
CA SER A 53 6.03 4.58 0.13
C SER A 53 4.60 5.06 0.38
N PHE A 54 3.80 5.18 -0.68
CA PHE A 54 2.38 5.51 -0.59
C PHE A 54 1.61 4.46 0.23
N SER A 55 1.72 3.19 -0.14
CA SER A 55 0.95 2.12 0.47
C SER A 55 1.31 1.90 1.93
N GLY A 56 2.60 1.91 2.28
CA GLY A 56 3.08 1.79 3.64
C GLY A 56 2.61 2.96 4.53
N LEU A 57 2.75 4.20 4.06
CA LEU A 57 2.39 5.37 4.85
C LEU A 57 0.88 5.47 5.07
N PHE A 58 0.08 5.14 4.06
CA PHE A 58 -1.37 5.10 4.22
C PHE A 58 -1.82 3.95 5.13
N TYR A 59 -1.29 2.74 4.93
CA TYR A 59 -1.62 1.58 5.74
C TYR A 59 -1.29 1.80 7.23
N PHE A 60 -0.04 2.15 7.55
CA PHE A 60 0.36 2.40 8.94
C PHE A 60 -0.28 3.66 9.52
N GLY A 61 -0.47 4.71 8.70
CA GLY A 61 -1.18 5.91 9.14
C GLY A 61 -2.61 5.60 9.55
N ALA A 62 -3.34 4.84 8.74
CA ALA A 62 -4.70 4.40 9.06
C ALA A 62 -4.73 3.44 10.27
N LEU A 63 -3.77 2.51 10.37
CA LEU A 63 -3.66 1.57 11.47
C LEU A 63 -3.41 2.27 12.82
N LEU A 64 -2.44 3.19 12.88
CA LEU A 64 -1.99 3.82 14.12
C LEU A 64 -2.89 4.96 14.58
N LEU A 65 -3.45 5.73 13.64
CA LEU A 65 -4.23 6.93 13.96
C LEU A 65 -5.74 6.68 13.95
N GLU A 66 -6.20 5.71 13.16
CA GLU A 66 -7.62 5.46 12.89
C GLU A 66 -7.92 3.96 12.91
N GLY A 67 -7.27 3.20 13.82
CA GLY A 67 -7.27 1.73 13.98
C GLY A 67 -8.64 1.03 14.01
N SER A 68 -9.71 1.81 13.91
CA SER A 68 -11.06 1.41 13.53
C SER A 68 -11.19 0.67 12.19
N LEU A 69 -10.32 0.87 11.18
CA LEU A 69 -10.53 0.22 9.87
C LEU A 69 -10.13 -1.26 9.85
N GLN A 70 -9.15 -1.65 10.66
CA GLN A 70 -8.69 -3.04 10.75
C GLN A 70 -9.78 -4.00 11.22
N LYS A 71 -10.70 -3.55 12.08
CA LYS A 71 -11.78 -4.40 12.62
C LYS A 71 -12.75 -4.92 11.54
N TYR A 72 -12.74 -4.30 10.36
CA TYR A 72 -13.54 -4.72 9.22
C TYR A 72 -12.82 -5.74 8.34
N ILE A 73 -11.55 -6.03 8.59
CA ILE A 73 -10.85 -7.13 7.94
C ILE A 73 -11.13 -8.41 8.72
N LEU A 74 -11.82 -9.36 8.07
CA LEU A 74 -12.27 -10.61 8.72
C LEU A 74 -11.24 -11.73 8.57
N SER A 75 -10.72 -11.92 7.36
CA SER A 75 -9.73 -12.94 7.05
C SER A 75 -8.86 -12.53 5.87
N ASP A 76 -7.65 -13.07 5.82
CA ASP A 76 -6.82 -13.10 4.63
C ASP A 76 -6.58 -14.55 4.26
N ASP A 77 -7.28 -15.01 3.23
CA ASP A 77 -7.23 -16.39 2.80
C ASP A 77 -6.36 -16.50 1.55
N THR A 78 -5.41 -17.43 1.57
CA THR A 78 -4.65 -17.78 0.37
C THR A 78 -5.42 -18.85 -0.37
N VAL A 79 -6.02 -18.49 -1.50
CA VAL A 79 -6.87 -19.38 -2.28
C VAL A 79 -6.14 -19.77 -3.55
N ILE A 80 -6.03 -21.08 -3.80
CA ILE A 80 -5.52 -21.62 -5.06
C ILE A 80 -6.67 -21.57 -6.08
N LYS A 81 -6.53 -20.72 -7.09
CA LYS A 81 -7.48 -20.61 -8.21
C LYS A 81 -6.81 -21.11 -9.49
N GLY A 82 -7.02 -22.39 -9.80
CA GLY A 82 -6.35 -23.04 -10.92
C GLY A 82 -4.84 -23.07 -10.70
N ASP A 83 -4.09 -22.51 -11.65
CA ASP A 83 -2.62 -22.43 -11.59
C ASP A 83 -2.11 -21.21 -10.79
N ASN A 84 -3.01 -20.34 -10.32
CA ASN A 84 -2.65 -19.12 -9.59
C ASN A 84 -2.92 -19.26 -8.10
N VAL A 85 -2.03 -18.68 -7.29
CA VAL A 85 -2.24 -18.48 -5.86
C VAL A 85 -2.65 -17.03 -5.65
N GLU A 86 -3.88 -16.81 -5.19
CA GLU A 86 -4.42 -15.47 -4.92
C GLU A 86 -4.60 -15.25 -3.43
N MET A 87 -4.17 -14.08 -2.95
CA MET A 87 -4.52 -13.62 -1.61
C MET A 87 -5.88 -12.92 -1.68
N VAL A 88 -6.88 -13.50 -1.03
CA VAL A 88 -8.25 -12.97 -0.97
C VAL A 88 -8.46 -12.40 0.43
N THR A 89 -8.57 -11.07 0.51
CA THR A 89 -8.92 -10.38 1.76
C THR A 89 -10.43 -10.28 1.87
N THR A 90 -11.00 -10.90 2.90
CA THR A 90 -12.43 -10.83 3.20
C THR A 90 -12.70 -9.66 4.13
N THR A 91 -13.62 -8.79 3.72
CA THR A 91 -13.98 -7.60 4.48
C THR A 91 -15.45 -7.66 4.92
N ALA A 92 -15.73 -7.24 6.14
CA ALA A 92 -17.09 -7.10 6.64
C ALA A 92 -17.75 -5.90 5.95
N SER A 93 -18.94 -6.11 5.36
CA SER A 93 -19.74 -4.96 4.91
C SER A 93 -20.27 -4.21 6.13
N SER A 94 -20.04 -2.91 6.14
CA SER A 94 -20.51 -2.02 7.21
C SER A 94 -21.96 -1.55 7.01
N GLY A 95 -22.54 -1.81 5.82
CA GLY A 95 -23.84 -1.27 5.41
C GLY A 95 -23.82 0.20 4.99
N ASP A 96 -22.64 0.86 5.05
CA ASP A 96 -22.42 2.25 4.64
C ASP A 96 -21.41 2.28 3.46
N PRO A 97 -21.83 2.72 2.25
CA PRO A 97 -20.96 2.74 1.07
C PRO A 97 -19.68 3.56 1.25
N GLU A 98 -19.71 4.60 2.09
CA GLU A 98 -18.53 5.44 2.32
C GLU A 98 -17.49 4.69 3.16
N ILE A 99 -17.94 3.98 4.20
CA ILE A 99 -17.08 3.15 5.05
C ILE A 99 -16.51 1.99 4.23
N ASP A 100 -17.34 1.31 3.44
CA ASP A 100 -16.92 0.17 2.60
C ASP A 100 -15.84 0.57 1.59
N LYS A 101 -15.90 1.79 1.02
CA LYS A 101 -14.85 2.34 0.16
C LYS A 101 -13.51 2.51 0.90
N TRP A 102 -13.55 3.02 2.13
CA TRP A 102 -12.35 3.21 2.95
C TRP A 102 -11.76 1.88 3.40
N ILE A 103 -12.60 0.89 3.74
CA ILE A 103 -12.17 -0.48 4.02
C ILE A 103 -11.46 -1.09 2.81
N GLY A 104 -12.05 -0.97 1.61
CA GLY A 104 -11.43 -1.45 0.37
C GLY A 104 -10.09 -0.78 0.08
N THR A 105 -9.99 0.54 0.27
CA THR A 105 -8.73 1.29 0.09
C THR A 105 -7.66 0.83 1.09
N TYR A 106 -8.06 0.61 2.34
CA TYR A 106 -7.18 0.10 3.39
C TYR A 106 -6.69 -1.33 3.11
N ALA A 107 -7.59 -2.24 2.71
CA ALA A 107 -7.23 -3.60 2.32
C ALA A 107 -6.27 -3.61 1.11
N PHE A 108 -6.56 -2.80 0.09
CA PHE A 108 -5.70 -2.69 -1.10
C PHE A 108 -4.29 -2.21 -0.74
N THR A 109 -4.18 -1.13 0.02
CA THR A 109 -2.88 -0.56 0.40
C THR A 109 -2.09 -1.47 1.33
N ARG A 110 -2.76 -2.16 2.26
CA ARG A 110 -2.16 -3.21 3.08
C ARG A 110 -1.57 -4.33 2.22
N ASN A 111 -2.34 -4.84 1.27
CA ASN A 111 -1.91 -5.95 0.42
C ASN A 111 -0.79 -5.52 -0.53
N LEU A 112 -0.89 -4.33 -1.11
CA LEU A 112 0.16 -3.75 -1.96
C LEU A 112 1.47 -3.61 -1.17
N PHE A 113 1.42 -3.09 0.05
CA PHE A 113 2.59 -2.99 0.90
C PHE A 113 3.15 -4.37 1.27
N GLY A 114 2.31 -5.30 1.72
CA GLY A 114 2.73 -6.66 2.07
C GLY A 114 3.41 -7.40 0.91
N MET A 115 2.83 -7.35 -0.28
CA MET A 115 3.42 -7.94 -1.49
C MET A 115 4.74 -7.26 -1.88
N SER A 116 4.87 -5.96 -1.62
CA SER A 116 6.09 -5.22 -1.93
C SER A 116 7.28 -5.55 -1.02
N LEU A 117 7.02 -6.04 0.21
CA LEU A 117 8.08 -6.43 1.15
C LEU A 117 8.79 -7.72 0.74
N VAL A 118 8.08 -8.67 0.14
CA VAL A 118 8.65 -9.97 -0.28
C VAL A 118 9.90 -9.81 -1.17
N PRO A 119 9.85 -9.08 -2.30
CA PRO A 119 11.04 -8.91 -3.14
C PRO A 119 12.14 -8.11 -2.41
N ILE A 120 11.79 -7.15 -1.55
CA ILE A 120 12.79 -6.39 -0.77
C ILE A 120 13.54 -7.31 0.18
N VAL A 121 12.84 -8.17 0.92
CA VAL A 121 13.45 -9.14 1.85
C VAL A 121 14.33 -10.13 1.09
N ILE A 122 13.90 -10.59 -0.08
CA ILE A 122 14.71 -11.45 -0.96
C ILE A 122 15.99 -10.72 -1.39
N LEU A 123 15.89 -9.47 -1.86
CA LEU A 123 17.05 -8.68 -2.28
C LEU A 123 18.02 -8.39 -1.13
N ILE A 124 17.51 -8.09 0.07
CA ILE A 124 18.33 -7.92 1.28
C ILE A 124 19.05 -9.22 1.62
N GLY A 125 18.35 -10.35 1.60
CA GLY A 125 18.95 -11.67 1.82
C GLY A 125 20.06 -11.95 0.81
N LEU A 126 19.79 -11.73 -0.48
CA LEU A 126 20.81 -11.88 -1.53
C LEU A 126 22.01 -10.94 -1.30
N TYR A 127 21.80 -9.70 -0.88
CA TYR A 127 22.89 -8.77 -0.60
C TYR A 127 23.81 -9.23 0.54
N PHE A 128 23.27 -9.81 1.61
CA PHE A 128 24.06 -10.29 2.74
C PHE A 128 24.71 -11.66 2.52
N PHE A 129 24.16 -12.49 1.62
CA PHE A 129 24.62 -13.86 1.37
C PHE A 129 25.24 -14.08 -0.03
N ALA A 130 25.36 -13.04 -0.86
CA ALA A 130 26.13 -13.05 -2.11
C ALA A 130 27.59 -12.65 -1.88
#